data_AF-A0A0T5P0Z5-F1
#
_entry.id   AF-A0A0T5P0Z5-F1
#
_cell.length_a   1.000
_cell.length_b   1.000
_cell.length_c   1.000
_cell.angle_alpha   90.00
_cell.angle_beta   90.00
_cell.angle_gamma   90.00
#
_symmetry.space_group_name_H-M   'P 1'
#
loop_
_entity.id
_entity.type
_entity.pdbx_description
1 polymer ?
#
loop_
_entity_poly.entity_id
_entity_poly.type
_entity_poly.pdbx_seq_one_letter_code
_entity_poly.pdbx_strand_id
1 'polypeptide(L)'
;MLVALAATVTAGPALADGKLYPYHSKENYCPGGLQPVSLGGMISCGTPNQSQSYRQVMQHPAPAKKHHVYKSRRSHNCAEGQKGCF
;
A
#
# COMPACT_ATOMS: atom_id res chain seq x y z
N MET A 1 16.95 46.96 -4.59
CA MET A 1 15.50 46.66 -4.65
C MET A 1 15.34 45.20 -4.99
N LEU A 2 14.85 44.43 -4.01
CA LEU A 2 14.64 42.97 -4.04
C LEU A 2 13.39 42.62 -4.87
N VAL A 3 13.47 41.61 -5.73
CA VAL A 3 12.30 40.80 -6.12
C VAL A 3 12.68 39.33 -6.02
N ALA A 4 12.16 38.68 -4.98
CA ALA A 4 12.27 37.26 -4.74
C ALA A 4 11.36 36.50 -5.72
N LEU A 5 11.95 35.68 -6.60
CA LEU A 5 11.20 34.70 -7.37
C LEU A 5 11.04 33.46 -6.50
N ALA A 6 9.81 33.22 -6.03
CA ALA A 6 9.45 32.09 -5.20
C ALA A 6 9.77 30.77 -5.93
N ALA A 7 10.78 30.06 -5.44
CA ALA A 7 11.05 28.69 -5.85
C ALA A 7 9.89 27.81 -5.39
N THR A 8 9.06 27.38 -6.33
CA THR A 8 8.05 26.34 -6.11
C THR A 8 8.74 25.11 -5.56
N VAL A 9 8.42 24.76 -4.31
CA VAL A 9 8.83 23.50 -3.69
C VAL A 9 8.16 22.38 -4.47
N THR A 10 8.86 21.82 -5.46
CA THR A 10 8.50 20.52 -6.00
C THR A 10 8.73 19.54 -4.86
N ALA A 11 7.64 19.00 -4.32
CA ALA A 11 7.68 17.91 -3.37
C ALA A 11 8.54 16.79 -3.97
N GLY A 12 9.79 16.67 -3.49
CA GLY A 12 10.63 15.53 -3.83
C GLY A 12 9.91 14.27 -3.38
N PRO A 13 9.98 13.16 -4.14
CA PRO A 13 9.46 11.89 -3.66
C PRO A 13 10.10 11.62 -2.31
N ALA A 14 9.26 11.49 -1.28
CA ALA A 14 9.68 11.12 0.05
C ALA A 14 10.61 9.90 -0.09
N LEU A 15 11.87 10.08 0.30
CA LEU A 15 12.86 9.02 0.45
C LEU A 15 12.40 8.10 1.60
N ALA A 16 11.30 7.40 1.38
CA ALA A 16 11.09 6.15 2.06
C ALA A 16 12.13 5.21 1.48
N ASP A 17 12.96 4.61 2.35
CA ASP A 17 13.74 3.40 2.05
C ASP A 17 12.76 2.24 1.81
N GLY A 18 11.96 2.41 0.75
CA GLY A 18 10.85 1.57 0.37
C GLY A 18 11.37 0.56 -0.63
N LYS A 19 10.98 -0.70 -0.43
CA LYS A 19 11.29 -1.77 -1.38
C LYS A 19 10.53 -1.48 -2.68
N LEU A 20 11.27 -1.04 -3.71
CA LEU A 20 10.78 -0.67 -5.04
C LEU A 20 10.95 -1.89 -5.94
N TYR A 21 9.82 -2.51 -6.30
CA TYR A 21 9.80 -3.71 -7.10
C TYR A 21 9.60 -3.38 -8.59
N PRO A 22 10.29 -4.04 -9.53
CA PRO A 22 10.03 -3.86 -10.96
C PRO A 22 8.58 -4.26 -11.30
N TYR A 23 7.92 -3.41 -12.10
CA TYR A 23 6.60 -3.70 -12.65
C TYR A 23 6.72 -4.03 -14.14
N HIS A 24 6.55 -5.32 -14.48
CA HIS A 24 6.61 -5.77 -15.87
C HIS A 24 5.33 -5.38 -16.61
N SER A 25 5.39 -4.26 -17.33
CA SER A 25 4.36 -3.82 -18.27
C SER A 25 4.97 -3.70 -19.66
N LYS A 26 4.17 -3.92 -20.70
CA LYS A 26 4.62 -3.81 -22.10
C LYS A 26 4.83 -2.35 -22.52
N GLU A 27 4.16 -1.43 -21.84
CA GLU A 27 4.14 0.00 -22.16
C GLU A 27 4.67 0.80 -20.97
N ASN A 28 5.64 1.68 -21.23
CA ASN A 28 6.23 2.53 -20.21
C ASN A 28 5.72 3.96 -20.35
N TYR A 29 4.82 4.36 -19.46
CA TYR A 29 4.21 5.69 -19.41
C TYR A 29 4.96 6.66 -18.49
N CYS A 30 6.13 6.26 -17.97
CA CYS A 30 6.88 7.09 -17.05
C CYS A 30 7.66 8.19 -17.77
N PRO A 31 7.56 9.46 -17.32
CA PRO A 31 8.34 10.55 -17.88
C PRO A 31 9.84 10.38 -17.57
N GLY A 32 10.70 10.85 -18.47
CA GLY A 32 12.15 10.91 -18.22
C GLY A 32 12.90 9.58 -18.34
N GLY A 33 12.34 8.57 -19.00
CA GLY A 33 13.00 7.27 -19.19
C GLY A 33 13.07 6.41 -17.93
N LEU A 34 12.35 6.80 -16.87
CA LEU A 34 12.17 6.01 -15.66
C LEU A 34 11.34 4.75 -15.97
N GLN A 35 11.48 3.72 -15.16
CA GLN A 35 10.71 2.48 -15.31
C GLN A 35 9.50 2.50 -14.37
N PRO A 36 8.42 1.78 -14.71
CA PRO A 36 7.32 1.56 -13.80
C PRO A 36 7.76 0.61 -12.67
N VAL A 37 7.53 1.03 -11.43
CA VAL A 37 7.88 0.31 -10.21
C VAL A 37 6.67 0.21 -9.29
N SER A 38 6.60 -0.87 -8.52
CA SER A 38 5.55 -1.15 -7.55
C SER A 38 6.08 -0.94 -6.14
N LEU A 39 5.41 -0.08 -5.37
CA LEU A 39 5.68 0.18 -3.96
C LEU A 39 4.39 -0.06 -3.16
N GLY A 40 4.41 -1.04 -2.26
CA GLY A 40 3.25 -1.30 -1.39
C GLY A 40 1.93 -1.60 -2.13
N GLY A 41 2.00 -2.10 -3.36
CA GLY A 41 0.85 -2.37 -4.22
C GLY A 41 0.40 -1.20 -5.11
N MET A 42 1.02 -0.03 -5.00
CA MET A 42 0.80 1.11 -5.91
C MET A 42 1.89 1.16 -6.99
N ILE A 43 1.49 1.51 -8.21
CA ILE A 43 2.41 1.69 -9.35
C ILE A 43 2.86 3.14 -9.37
N SER A 44 4.16 3.35 -9.49
CA SER A 44 4.83 4.66 -9.56
C SER A 44 5.99 4.61 -10.55
N CYS A 45 6.59 5.76 -10.84
CA CYS A 45 7.75 5.86 -11.73
C CYS A 45 9.03 5.97 -10.91
N GLY A 46 10.04 5.17 -11.24
CA GLY A 46 11.31 5.17 -10.51
C GLY A 46 12.30 4.12 -11.01
N THR A 47 13.34 3.91 -10.22
CA THR A 47 14.36 2.87 -10.47
C THR A 47 14.13 1.71 -9.51
N PRO A 48 13.92 0.48 -9.99
CA PRO A 48 13.73 -0.67 -9.12
C PRO A 48 15.00 -0.94 -8.31
N ASN A 49 14.85 -1.18 -7.00
CA ASN A 49 15.95 -1.58 -6.11
C ASN A 49 15.88 -3.08 -5.73
N GLN A 50 14.85 -3.79 -6.20
CA GLN A 50 14.67 -5.22 -5.99
C GLN A 50 14.80 -6.00 -7.30
N SER A 51 15.34 -7.22 -7.21
CA SER A 51 15.43 -8.15 -8.35
C SER A 51 14.12 -8.91 -8.61
N GLN A 52 13.26 -9.04 -7.59
CA GLN A 52 12.01 -9.81 -7.67
C GLN A 52 10.82 -8.87 -7.89
N SER A 53 9.71 -9.36 -8.46
CA SER A 53 8.49 -8.55 -8.60
C SER A 53 7.68 -8.49 -7.30
N TYR A 54 6.85 -7.45 -7.15
CA TYR A 54 5.96 -7.31 -5.98
C TYR A 54 5.04 -8.54 -5.82
N ARG A 55 4.54 -9.09 -6.93
CA ARG A 55 3.69 -10.29 -6.93
C ARG A 55 4.43 -11.51 -6.38
N GLN A 56 5.70 -11.69 -6.75
CA GLN A 56 6.51 -12.81 -6.28
C GLN A 56 6.76 -12.72 -4.78
N VAL A 57 7.01 -11.51 -4.25
CA VAL A 57 7.13 -11.33 -2.80
C VAL A 57 5.80 -11.59 -2.10
N MET A 58 4.67 -11.11 -2.62
CA MET A 58 3.37 -11.34 -2.00
C MET A 58 2.87 -12.79 -2.05
N GLN A 59 3.50 -13.66 -2.86
CA GLN A 59 3.14 -15.07 -2.95
C GLN A 59 3.69 -15.93 -1.79
N HIS A 60 4.56 -15.40 -0.93
CA HIS A 60 5.05 -16.17 0.21
C HIS A 60 3.91 -16.43 1.22
N PRO A 61 3.85 -17.60 1.86
CA PRO A 61 2.90 -17.84 2.96
C PRO A 61 3.26 -16.94 4.15
N ALA A 62 2.57 -15.81 4.28
CA ALA A 62 2.69 -14.95 5.45
C ALA A 62 1.84 -15.51 6.60
N PRO A 63 2.30 -15.48 7.86
CA PRO A 63 1.47 -15.85 8.98
C PRO A 63 0.25 -14.94 9.04
N ALA A 64 -0.94 -15.51 8.85
CA ALA A 64 -2.18 -14.78 9.00
C ALA A 64 -2.31 -14.32 10.46
N LYS A 65 -2.56 -13.02 10.66
CA LYS A 65 -2.85 -12.50 12.00
C LYS A 65 -4.16 -13.13 12.47
N LYS A 66 -4.10 -13.88 13.58
CA LYS A 66 -5.31 -14.41 14.22
C LYS A 66 -6.06 -13.26 14.88
N HIS A 67 -7.23 -12.93 14.37
CA HIS A 67 -8.13 -11.99 15.01
C HIS A 67 -9.06 -12.76 15.94
N HIS A 68 -9.06 -12.44 17.23
CA HIS A 68 -10.06 -12.94 18.16
C HIS A 68 -11.37 -12.20 17.89
N VAL A 69 -12.31 -12.88 17.23
CA VAL A 69 -13.68 -12.37 17.10
C VAL A 69 -14.46 -12.79 18.34
N TYR A 70 -15.01 -11.83 19.07
CA TYR A 70 -15.95 -12.13 20.14
C TYR A 70 -17.21 -12.73 19.51
N LYS A 71 -17.35 -14.05 19.59
CA LYS A 71 -18.61 -14.72 19.29
C LYS A 71 -19.45 -14.69 20.55
N SER A 72 -20.50 -13.93 20.48
CA SER A 72 -21.57 -13.99 21.44
C SER A 72 -22.29 -15.34 21.39
N ARG A 73 -22.69 -15.82 22.56
CA ARG A 73 -23.50 -17.04 22.67
C ARG A 73 -24.92 -16.70 22.23
N ARG A 74 -25.50 -17.57 21.40
CA ARG A 74 -26.91 -17.42 21.07
C ARG A 74 -27.75 -17.75 22.29
N SER A 75 -28.61 -16.84 22.73
CA SER A 75 -29.58 -17.02 23.79
C SER A 75 -30.97 -16.83 23.20
N HIS A 76 -31.71 -17.92 23.11
CA HIS A 76 -33.08 -17.92 22.59
C HIS A 76 -34.11 -17.32 23.56
N ASN A 77 -33.72 -17.07 24.81
CA ASN A 77 -34.60 -16.62 25.89
C ASN A 77 -34.31 -15.17 26.29
N CYS A 78 -34.24 -14.26 25.31
CA CYS A 78 -34.03 -12.84 25.59
C CYS A 78 -35.34 -12.07 25.55
N ALA A 79 -35.49 -11.14 26.50
CA ALA A 79 -36.61 -10.22 26.51
C ALA A 79 -36.53 -9.25 25.32
N GLU A 80 -37.69 -8.80 24.85
CA GLU A 80 -37.79 -7.85 23.74
C GLU A 80 -37.01 -6.55 24.07
N GLY A 81 -36.13 -6.14 23.15
CA GLY A 81 -35.33 -4.90 23.29
C GLY A 81 -33.90 -5.05 23.79
N GLN A 82 -33.42 -6.25 24.14
CA GLN A 82 -32.02 -6.45 24.54
C GLN A 82 -31.05 -6.46 23.34
N LYS A 83 -30.08 -5.55 23.34
CA LYS A 83 -28.97 -5.54 22.38
C LYS A 83 -27.96 -6.64 22.72
N GLY A 84 -27.52 -7.39 21.71
CA GLY A 84 -26.49 -8.41 21.88
C GLY A 84 -26.98 -9.75 22.43
N CYS A 85 -28.28 -10.04 22.30
CA CYS A 85 -28.73 -11.42 22.28
C CYS A 85 -28.66 -11.93 20.84
N PHE A 86 -28.06 -13.10 20.67
CA PHE A 86 -27.85 -13.73 19.36
C PHE A 86 -28.57 -15.07 19.34
#